data_AF-G2FFX3-F1
#
_entry.id   AF-G2FFX3-F1
#
_cell.length_a   1.000
_cell.length_b   1.000
_cell.length_c   1.000
_cell.angle_alpha   90.00
_cell.angle_beta   90.00
_cell.angle_gamma   90.00
#
_symmetry.space_group_name_H-M   'P 1'
#
loop_
_entity.id
_entity.type
_entity.pdbx_description
1 polymer ?
#
loop_
_entity_poly.entity_id
_entity_poly.type
_entity_poly.pdbx_seq_one_letter_code
_entity_poly.pdbx_strand_id
1 'polypeptide(L)' 'MPSCITLTPKDLDDPYWLPSTCAYRLLAEGAELPSWHPLRSHDPHSVAAAGHTICGRVVPEAEADDLEYHLIDWVQA' A
#
# COMPACT_ATOMS: atom_id res chain seq x y z
N MET A 1 3.61 -16.48 -9.39
CA MET A 1 3.04 -15.11 -9.25
C MET A 1 1.61 -15.11 -9.77
N PRO A 2 0.58 -14.91 -8.93
CA PRO A 2 -0.73 -14.57 -9.49
C PRO A 2 -0.56 -13.24 -10.23
N SER A 3 -1.13 -13.17 -11.42
CA SER A 3 -1.03 -12.08 -12.39
C SER A 3 -0.97 -10.69 -11.75
N CYS A 4 0.04 -9.89 -12.07
CA CYS A 4 0.03 -8.46 -11.79
C CYS A 4 -1.33 -7.89 -12.18
N ILE A 5 -2.00 -7.25 -11.22
CA ILE A 5 -3.29 -6.63 -11.45
C ILE A 5 -3.07 -5.22 -12.00
N THR A 6 -3.76 -4.90 -13.09
CA THR A 6 -3.78 -3.53 -13.61
C THR A 6 -4.87 -2.77 -12.87
N LEU A 7 -4.48 -1.78 -12.07
CA LEU A 7 -5.43 -0.90 -11.40
C LEU A 7 -5.93 0.16 -12.38
N THR A 8 -7.23 0.18 -12.67
CA THR A 8 -7.89 1.20 -13.48
C THR A 8 -8.89 2.01 -12.63
N PRO A 9 -9.28 3.23 -13.04
CA PRO A 9 -10.30 4.00 -12.32
C PRO A 9 -11.63 3.26 -12.16
N LYS A 10 -11.96 2.34 -13.08
CA LYS A 10 -13.17 1.52 -13.01
C LYS A 10 -13.11 0.49 -11.87
N ASP A 11 -11.92 0.02 -11.50
CA ASP A 11 -11.74 -0.93 -10.39
C ASP A 11 -11.92 -0.26 -9.02
N LEU A 12 -11.96 1.08 -8.99
CA LEU A 12 -12.21 1.87 -7.78
C LEU A 12 -13.70 2.04 -7.46
N ASP A 13 -14.60 1.51 -8.29
CA ASP A 13 -16.04 1.43 -7.97
C ASP A 13 -16.28 0.48 -6.78
N ASP A 14 -15.44 -0.54 -6.60
CA ASP A 14 -15.46 -1.47 -5.46
C ASP A 14 -14.02 -1.86 -5.03
N PRO A 15 -13.33 -0.99 -4.27
CA PRO A 15 -11.92 -1.15 -3.91
C PRO A 15 -11.70 -2.04 -2.67
N TYR A 16 -12.58 -3.01 -2.38
CA TYR A 16 -12.58 -3.77 -1.12
C TYR A 16 -11.27 -4.49 -0.80
N TRP A 17 -10.45 -4.82 -1.81
CA TRP A 17 -9.18 -5.53 -1.68
C TRP A 17 -7.98 -4.59 -1.49
N LEU A 18 -8.15 -3.28 -1.72
CA LEU A 18 -7.11 -2.29 -1.47
C LEU A 18 -7.02 -2.01 0.03
N PRO A 19 -5.82 -1.72 0.58
CA PRO A 19 -5.68 -1.43 2.00
C PRO A 19 -6.42 -0.18 2.46
N SER A 20 -6.88 -0.22 3.72
CA SER A 20 -6.83 0.84 4.73
C SER A 20 -6.72 2.27 4.22
N THR A 21 -5.46 2.56 3.95
CA THR A 21 -4.88 3.86 3.75
C THR A 21 -4.47 4.08 2.30
N CYS A 22 -4.91 3.23 1.37
CA CYS A 22 -4.59 3.36 -0.05
C CYS A 22 -5.13 4.69 -0.59
N ALA A 23 -4.27 5.48 -1.20
CA ALA A 23 -4.64 6.79 -1.75
C ALA A 23 -5.77 6.67 -2.79
N TYR A 24 -5.73 5.67 -3.66
CA TYR A 24 -6.76 5.45 -4.68
C TYR A 24 -8.13 5.18 -4.05
N ARG A 25 -8.16 4.35 -2.99
CA ARG A 25 -9.38 4.04 -2.25
C ARG A 25 -9.94 5.28 -1.55
N LEU A 26 -9.10 5.96 -0.75
CA LEU A 26 -9.51 7.15 -0.01
C LEU A 26 -10.04 8.25 -0.93
N LEU A 27 -9.38 8.48 -2.07
CA LEU A 27 -9.82 9.47 -3.05
C LEU A 27 -11.14 9.06 -3.74
N ALA A 28 -11.33 7.77 -4.04
CA ALA A 28 -12.59 7.28 -4.61
C ALA A 28 -13.76 7.39 -3.62
N GLU A 29 -13.51 7.16 -2.33
CA GLU A 29 -14.48 7.30 -1.24
C GLU A 29 -14.72 8.76 -0.80
N GLY A 30 -13.96 9.72 -1.33
CA GLY A 30 -14.01 11.12 -0.92
C GLY A 30 -13.45 11.39 0.48
N ALA A 31 -12.67 10.45 1.03
CA ALA A 31 -11.99 10.57 2.31
C ALA A 31 -10.70 11.41 2.19
N GLU A 32 -10.27 11.97 3.32
CA GLU A 32 -9.01 12.72 3.37
C GLU A 32 -7.80 11.77 3.38
N LEU A 33 -6.76 12.13 2.64
CA LEU A 33 -5.48 11.43 2.73
C LEU A 33 -4.85 11.68 4.11
N PRO A 34 -4.07 10.76 4.68
CA PRO A 34 -3.34 10.99 5.93
C PRO A 34 -2.37 12.18 5.84
N SER A 35 -2.08 12.84 6.96
CA SER A 35 -1.19 14.03 6.99
C SER A 35 0.23 13.73 6.51
N TRP A 36 0.68 12.49 6.70
CA TRP A 36 1.98 11.99 6.24
C TRP A 36 1.99 11.58 4.76
N HIS A 37 0.85 11.64 4.06
CA HIS A 37 0.79 11.21 2.67
C HIS A 37 1.51 12.22 1.74
N PRO A 38 2.37 11.78 0.79
CA PRO A 38 3.17 12.70 -0.04
C PRO A 38 2.36 13.73 -0.83
N LEU A 39 1.15 13.37 -1.25
CA LEU A 39 0.23 14.30 -1.93
C LEU A 39 -0.30 15.43 -1.02
N ARG A 40 -0.21 15.28 0.31
CA ARG A 40 -0.56 16.32 1.30
C ARG A 40 0.67 16.99 1.90
N SER A 41 1.68 16.21 2.26
CA SER A 41 2.89 16.69 2.92
C SER A 41 3.90 17.33 1.95
N HIS A 42 3.78 17.04 0.64
CA HIS A 42 4.77 17.39 -0.38
C HIS A 42 6.18 16.84 -0.12
N ASP A 43 6.32 15.91 0.81
CA ASP A 43 7.59 15.30 1.19
C ASP A 43 7.49 13.76 1.12
N PRO A 44 8.24 13.09 0.23
CA PRO A 44 8.24 11.63 0.16
C PRO A 44 8.80 10.96 1.42
N HIS A 45 9.64 11.64 2.21
CA HIS A 45 10.22 11.08 3.44
C HIS A 45 9.22 11.03 4.60
N SER A 46 8.15 11.82 4.54
CA SER A 46 7.11 11.85 5.58
C SER A 46 6.43 10.50 5.83
N VAL A 47 6.33 9.64 4.82
CA VAL A 47 5.80 8.27 4.93
C VAL A 47 6.67 7.42 5.84
N ALA A 48 7.99 7.48 5.65
CA ALA A 48 8.95 6.75 6.46
C ALA A 48 9.02 7.31 7.90
N ALA A 49 8.99 8.63 8.05
CA ALA A 49 8.95 9.28 9.35
C ALA A 49 7.70 8.91 10.17
N ALA A 50 6.57 8.69 9.51
CA ALA A 50 5.32 8.23 10.12
C ALA A 50 5.26 6.70 10.34
N GLY A 51 6.30 5.95 9.96
CA GLY A 51 6.34 4.50 10.11
C GLY A 51 5.48 3.71 9.12
N HIS A 52 4.89 4.37 8.12
CA HIS A 52 4.05 3.76 7.09
C HIS A 52 4.86 3.31 5.86
N THR A 53 6.06 2.77 6.08
CA THR A 53 6.95 2.26 5.03
C THR A 53 7.22 0.77 5.17
N ILE A 54 7.38 0.10 4.04
CA ILE A 54 7.81 -1.30 3.94
C ILE A 54 9.34 -1.43 3.80
N CYS A 55 10.05 -0.31 3.60
CA CYS A 55 11.50 -0.31 3.47
C CYS A 55 12.16 -0.96 4.70
N GLY A 56 13.12 -1.86 4.45
CA GLY A 56 13.80 -2.63 5.49
C GLY A 56 13.00 -3.82 6.04
N ARG A 57 11.80 -4.09 5.50
CA ARG A 57 10.95 -5.24 5.88
C ARG A 57 10.68 -6.20 4.71
N VAL A 58 11.41 -6.03 3.61
CA VAL A 58 11.23 -6.81 2.38
C VAL A 58 12.56 -7.36 1.89
N VAL A 59 12.50 -8.52 1.25
CA VAL A 59 13.62 -9.16 0.56
C VAL A 59 13.27 -9.35 -0.92
N PRO A 60 14.27 -9.38 -1.82
CA PRO A 60 14.04 -9.74 -3.22
C PRO A 60 13.45 -11.15 -3.34
N GLU A 61 12.50 -11.35 -4.26
CA GLU A 61 11.90 -12.69 -4.50
C GLU A 61 12.96 -13.75 -4.82
N ALA A 62 14.01 -13.39 -5.55
CA ALA A 62 15.11 -14.30 -5.90
C ALA A 62 15.98 -14.72 -4.69
N GLU A 63 15.90 -13.99 -3.58
CA GLU A 63 16.62 -14.26 -2.33
C GLU A 63 15.71 -14.81 -1.23
N ALA A 64 14.40 -14.80 -1.45
CA ALA A 64 13.42 -15.36 -0.54
C ALA A 64 13.47 -16.90 -0.58
N ASP A 65 13.30 -17.52 0.58
CA ASP A 65 12.93 -18.94 0.68
C ASP A 65 11.44 -19.11 0.35
N ASP A 66 10.74 -20.06 1.00
CA ASP A 66 9.34 -20.27 0.68
C ASP A 66 8.52 -18.99 0.96
N LEU A 67 7.78 -18.52 -0.06
CA LEU A 67 6.97 -17.30 0.04
C LEU A 67 5.88 -17.44 1.11
N GLU A 68 5.47 -18.67 1.41
CA GLU A 68 4.52 -19.01 2.48
C GLU A 68 5.03 -18.57 3.87
N TYR A 69 6.35 -18.52 4.07
CA TYR A 69 6.96 -18.01 5.30
C TYR A 69 7.04 -16.48 5.37
N HIS A 70 6.73 -15.78 4.29
CA HIS A 70 6.78 -14.33 4.19
C HIS A 70 5.40 -13.66 4.27
N LEU A 71 4.38 -14.40 4.72
CA LEU A 71 3.05 -13.85 4.97
C LEU A 71 3.09 -12.88 6.17
N ILE A 72 2.42 -11.73 6.00
CA ILE A 72 2.35 -10.66 7.01
C ILE A 72 0.90 -10.40 7.43
N ASP A 73 0.70 -10.07 8.70
CA ASP A 73 -0.61 -9.74 9.29
C ASP A 73 -0.69 -8.29 9.81
N TRP A 74 0.42 -7.56 9.76
CA TRP A 74 0.54 -6.21 10.33
C TRP A 74 0.06 -5.08 9.40
N VAL A 75 -0.36 -5.40 8.17
CA VAL A 75 -1.00 -4.44 7.25
C VAL A 75 -2.51 -4.57 7.41
N GLN A 76 -3.18 -3.52 7.88
CA GLN A 76 -4.63 -3.52 8.00
C GLN A 76 -5.28 -3.26 6.63
N ALA A 77 -6.13 -4.18 6.18
CA ALA A 77 -6.99 -4.04 5.01
C ALA A 77 -8.11 -3.02 5.25
#